data_AF-A0A9R0Y1Q2-F1
#
_entry.id   AF-A0A9R0Y1Q2-F1
#
_cell.length_a   1.000
_cell.length_b   1.000
_cell.length_c   1.000
_cell.angle_alpha   90.00
_cell.angle_beta   90.00
_cell.angle_gamma   90.00
#
_symmetry.space_group_name_H-M   'P 1'
#
loop_
_entity.id
_entity.type
_entity.pdbx_description
1 polymer ?
#
loop_
_entity_poly.entity_id
_entity_poly.type
_entity_poly.pdbx_seq_one_letter_code
_entity_poly.pdbx_strand_id
1 'polypeptide(L)'
;MSEAADRGNLVAKLDSFLASCLLRRWKDALAVLHSTRHNVPLCEELGLTSRCVDAVADLIANPAVAVVPAKSTSASPWWAHDVAELGVDMFWRIMVAVKSTGAVNEKTIGDALKTYARRWLPNVAKDGLAAEQPFDHAVGASVKQITTRHRLLLEKIVSLLPVDKDAVSCAFLLKLLKAANILSASPASKAELVRRVAWQLEEASVSDLLIPSVSCMSDMLYDVDAVAAILHEFALRHAAATAPARSPDDNSPGRSDGHRRSRSDESVGFDGARRSSSAAPVSQYALARVGRLVDTFLMEVAKDPHLPVEKLLAIAEAVPDSARPEHDGLYKVVDSYLKRIRR
;
A
#
# COMPACT_ATOMS: atom_id res chain seq x y z
N MET A 1 -19.57 36.59 32.83
CA MET A 1 -19.49 37.41 31.60
C MET A 1 -19.12 36.47 30.48
N SER A 2 -20.04 36.18 29.55
CA SER A 2 -19.71 35.34 28.39
C SER A 2 -19.14 36.22 27.27
N GLU A 3 -18.02 35.82 26.69
CA GLU A 3 -17.42 36.41 25.48
C GLU A 3 -18.33 36.35 24.24
N ALA A 4 -19.54 35.79 24.37
CA ALA A 4 -20.45 35.53 23.26
C ALA A 4 -21.13 36.79 22.68
N ALA A 5 -20.96 37.97 23.28
CA ALA A 5 -21.83 39.12 23.00
C ALA A 5 -21.21 40.34 22.31
N ASP A 6 -19.87 40.44 22.16
CA ASP A 6 -19.28 41.70 21.67
C ASP A 6 -18.62 41.60 20.28
N ARG A 7 -18.87 42.62 19.44
CA ARG A 7 -18.26 42.85 18.13
C ARG A 7 -16.75 43.07 18.30
N GLY A 8 -16.03 41.99 18.54
CA GLY A 8 -14.65 42.07 18.98
C GLY A 8 -14.04 40.79 19.54
N ASN A 9 -14.81 39.70 19.66
CA ASN A 9 -14.32 38.41 20.17
C ASN A 9 -12.97 38.04 19.55
N LEU A 10 -11.95 37.92 20.42
CA LEU A 10 -10.59 37.58 20.01
C LEU A 10 -10.53 36.22 19.32
N VAL A 11 -11.35 35.26 19.76
CA VAL A 11 -11.47 33.94 19.14
C VAL A 11 -11.89 34.07 17.67
N ALA A 12 -12.98 34.80 17.40
CA ALA A 12 -13.45 35.01 16.02
C ALA A 12 -12.45 35.78 15.14
N LYS A 13 -11.72 36.73 15.72
CA LYS A 13 -10.65 37.46 15.01
C LYS A 13 -9.44 36.57 14.70
N LEU A 14 -9.02 35.73 15.66
CA LEU A 14 -7.95 34.75 15.47
C LEU A 14 -8.35 33.71 14.44
N ASP A 15 -9.60 33.22 14.49
CA ASP A 15 -10.12 32.27 13.51
C ASP A 15 -10.15 32.85 12.10
N SER A 16 -10.60 34.09 11.96
CA SER A 16 -10.58 34.81 10.69
C SER A 16 -9.14 35.01 10.19
N PHE A 17 -8.22 35.42 11.07
CA PHE A 17 -6.81 35.60 10.72
C PHE A 17 -6.13 34.28 10.30
N LEU A 18 -6.38 33.19 11.04
CA LEU A 18 -5.88 31.86 10.69
C LEU A 18 -6.39 31.44 9.30
N ALA A 19 -7.70 31.52 9.07
CA ALA A 19 -8.31 31.10 7.80
C ALA A 19 -7.93 31.98 6.60
N SER A 20 -7.76 33.29 6.82
CA SER A 20 -7.51 34.25 5.73
C SER A 20 -6.03 34.48 5.43
N CYS A 21 -5.14 34.34 6.42
CA CYS A 21 -3.72 34.66 6.26
C CYS A 21 -2.83 33.42 6.31
N LEU A 22 -2.90 32.64 7.41
CA LEU A 22 -1.94 31.58 7.67
C LEU A 22 -2.25 30.29 6.91
N LEU A 23 -3.51 29.87 6.88
CA LEU A 23 -3.94 28.62 6.26
C LEU A 23 -4.02 28.67 4.73
N ARG A 24 -3.76 29.83 4.12
CA ARG A 24 -3.71 30.00 2.66
C ARG A 24 -2.32 29.85 2.06
N ARG A 25 -1.27 29.90 2.88
CA ARG A 25 0.12 29.84 2.42
C ARG A 25 0.74 28.55 2.90
N TRP A 26 1.31 27.77 1.97
CA TRP A 26 1.88 26.45 2.25
C TRP A 26 2.81 26.43 3.47
N LYS A 27 3.81 27.31 3.48
CA LYS A 27 4.82 27.37 4.56
C LYS A 27 4.21 27.76 5.90
N ASP A 28 3.26 28.68 5.89
CA ASP A 28 2.62 29.17 7.12
C ASP A 28 1.68 28.10 7.68
N ALA A 29 0.90 27.44 6.83
CA ALA A 29 0.03 26.33 7.21
C ALA A 29 0.81 25.17 7.84
N LEU A 30 1.96 24.79 7.24
CA LEU A 30 2.84 23.77 7.82
C LEU A 30 3.47 24.25 9.13
N ALA A 31 3.90 25.51 9.24
CA ALA A 31 4.45 26.05 10.48
C ALA A 31 3.43 26.02 11.63
N VAL A 32 2.19 26.42 11.36
CA VAL A 32 1.09 26.31 12.33
C VAL A 32 0.86 24.85 12.70
N LEU A 33 0.83 23.93 11.73
CA LEU A 33 0.65 22.50 11.98
C LEU A 33 1.80 21.87 12.79
N HIS A 34 3.03 22.36 12.63
CA HIS A 34 4.14 21.96 13.49
C HIS A 34 3.97 22.48 14.92
N SER A 35 3.48 23.71 15.07
CA SER A 35 3.27 24.32 16.39
C SER A 35 2.22 23.58 17.24
N THR A 36 1.21 22.96 16.62
CA THR A 36 0.18 22.19 17.34
C THR A 36 0.74 20.95 18.05
N ARG A 37 1.93 20.48 17.66
CA ARG A 37 2.60 19.33 18.33
C ARG A 37 3.01 19.62 19.76
N HIS A 38 3.28 20.88 20.10
CA HIS A 38 3.71 21.24 21.45
C HIS A 38 2.56 21.25 22.45
N ASN A 39 1.32 21.41 21.98
CA ASN A 39 0.11 21.49 22.81
C ASN A 39 -1.06 20.70 22.20
N VAL A 40 -0.84 19.41 21.94
CA VAL A 40 -1.82 18.51 21.29
C VAL A 40 -3.21 18.55 21.92
N PRO A 41 -3.42 18.36 23.26
CA PRO A 41 -4.77 18.24 23.81
C PRO A 41 -5.62 19.48 23.57
N LEU A 42 -5.05 20.67 23.81
CA LEU A 42 -5.73 21.94 23.60
C LEU A 42 -6.02 22.21 22.12
N CYS A 43 -5.08 21.86 21.22
CA CYS A 43 -5.27 22.06 19.78
C CYS A 43 -6.33 21.12 19.21
N GLU A 44 -6.48 19.91 19.75
CA GLU A 44 -7.54 18.97 19.38
C GLU A 44 -8.91 19.43 19.91
N GLU A 45 -8.99 19.90 21.16
CA GLU A 45 -10.23 20.46 21.75
C GLU A 45 -10.77 21.64 20.94
N LEU A 46 -9.87 22.52 20.48
CA LEU A 46 -10.21 23.68 19.67
C LEU A 46 -10.45 23.34 18.17
N GLY A 47 -10.24 22.09 17.75
CA GLY A 47 -10.32 21.69 16.35
C GLY A 47 -9.30 22.39 15.44
N LEU A 48 -8.21 22.94 16.01
CA LEU A 48 -7.19 23.66 15.24
C LEU A 48 -6.41 22.70 14.34
N THR A 49 -6.08 21.50 14.86
CA THR A 49 -5.32 20.51 14.10
C THR A 49 -6.07 20.05 12.86
N SER A 50 -7.36 19.73 12.98
CA SER A 50 -8.18 19.29 11.83
C SER A 50 -8.28 20.39 10.78
N ARG A 51 -8.55 21.63 11.18
CA ARG A 51 -8.58 22.79 10.26
C ARG A 51 -7.26 23.00 9.52
N CYS A 52 -6.13 22.82 10.19
CA CYS A 52 -4.83 22.91 9.55
C CYS A 52 -4.59 21.77 8.55
N VAL A 53 -5.01 20.55 8.91
CA VAL A 53 -4.95 19.38 8.01
C VAL A 53 -5.79 19.60 6.76
N ASP A 54 -7.03 20.06 6.92
CA ASP A 54 -7.96 20.34 5.82
C ASP A 54 -7.41 21.44 4.90
N ALA A 55 -6.89 22.53 5.49
CA ALA A 55 -6.26 23.59 4.71
C ALA A 55 -5.03 23.11 3.93
N VAL A 56 -4.18 22.29 4.54
CA VAL A 56 -3.02 21.68 3.85
C VAL A 56 -3.49 20.77 2.72
N ALA A 57 -4.53 19.97 2.93
CA ALA A 57 -5.10 19.12 1.89
C ALA A 57 -5.70 19.93 0.73
N ASP A 58 -6.40 21.03 1.02
CA ASP A 58 -6.95 21.95 0.02
C ASP A 58 -5.87 22.64 -0.81
N LEU A 59 -4.75 23.02 -0.18
CA LEU A 59 -3.58 23.60 -0.87
C LEU A 59 -2.89 22.57 -1.78
N ILE A 60 -2.83 21.30 -1.37
CA ILE A 60 -2.31 20.21 -2.20
C ILE A 60 -3.24 19.96 -3.39
N ALA A 61 -4.55 19.96 -3.16
CA ALA A 61 -5.57 19.80 -4.20
C ALA A 61 -5.57 20.96 -5.20
N ASN A 62 -5.24 22.17 -4.76
CA ASN A 62 -5.26 23.39 -5.57
C ASN A 62 -3.89 24.10 -5.62
N PRO A 63 -2.90 23.54 -6.36
CA PRO A 63 -1.54 24.07 -6.38
C PRO A 63 -1.43 25.51 -6.94
N ALA A 64 -2.40 25.96 -7.74
CA ALA A 64 -2.46 27.34 -8.24
C ALA A 64 -2.57 28.39 -7.11
N VAL A 65 -3.15 28.01 -5.97
CA VAL A 65 -3.34 28.88 -4.80
C VAL A 65 -2.15 28.82 -3.85
N ALA A 66 -1.38 27.72 -3.88
CA ALA A 66 -0.35 27.41 -2.89
C ALA A 66 0.98 28.20 -3.04
N VAL A 67 1.14 29.01 -4.10
CA VAL A 67 2.42 29.65 -4.47
C VAL A 67 3.54 28.60 -4.50
N VAL A 68 3.47 27.71 -5.49
CA VAL A 68 4.33 26.52 -5.59
C VAL A 68 5.83 26.90 -5.56
N PRO A 69 6.66 26.27 -4.72
CA PRO A 69 8.10 26.45 -4.78
C PRO A 69 8.66 25.88 -6.10
N ALA A 70 9.51 26.65 -6.79
CA ALA A 70 10.11 26.32 -8.09
C ALA A 70 11.05 25.08 -8.12
N LYS A 71 11.11 24.29 -7.04
CA LYS A 71 11.95 23.08 -6.89
C LYS A 71 11.10 21.81 -6.94
N SER A 72 10.29 21.61 -7.98
CA SER A 72 9.78 20.28 -8.30
C SER A 72 10.80 19.54 -9.17
N THR A 73 11.52 18.59 -8.59
CA THR A 73 12.21 17.57 -9.40
C THR A 73 11.17 16.63 -9.99
N SER A 74 11.39 16.12 -11.21
CA SER A 74 10.43 15.29 -11.95
C SER A 74 10.00 13.99 -11.26
N ALA A 75 10.65 13.59 -10.15
CA ALA A 75 10.47 12.30 -9.49
C ALA A 75 9.56 12.29 -8.26
N SER A 76 9.19 13.44 -7.69
CA SER A 76 8.37 13.51 -6.46
C SER A 76 7.44 14.73 -6.50
N PRO A 77 6.21 14.64 -5.97
CA PRO A 77 5.33 15.79 -5.94
C PRO A 77 5.93 16.87 -5.03
N TRP A 78 5.68 18.14 -5.38
CA TRP A 78 6.34 19.31 -4.77
C TRP A 78 6.17 19.40 -3.25
N TRP A 79 5.12 18.79 -2.70
CA TRP A 79 4.77 18.80 -1.27
C TRP A 79 5.26 17.55 -0.51
N ALA A 80 5.68 16.48 -1.20
CA ALA A 80 5.94 15.20 -0.55
C ALA A 80 7.07 15.26 0.47
N HIS A 81 8.13 16.03 0.21
CA HIS A 81 9.26 16.12 1.13
C HIS A 81 8.87 16.82 2.43
N ASP A 82 8.20 17.97 2.33
CA ASP A 82 7.76 18.75 3.49
C ASP A 82 6.75 17.97 4.33
N VAL A 83 5.77 17.32 3.69
CA VAL A 83 4.79 16.48 4.41
C VAL A 83 5.47 15.23 4.99
N ALA A 84 6.54 14.73 4.38
CA ALA A 84 7.28 13.59 4.91
C ALA A 84 8.16 13.92 6.12
N GLU A 85 8.41 15.18 6.42
CA GLU A 85 9.00 15.61 7.69
C GLU A 85 8.04 15.44 8.87
N LEU A 86 6.76 15.25 8.57
CA LEU A 86 5.75 15.13 9.59
C LEU A 86 5.76 13.74 10.24
N GLY A 87 5.35 13.69 11.52
CA GLY A 87 5.16 12.43 12.22
C GLY A 87 4.01 11.61 11.63
N VAL A 88 4.01 10.30 11.89
CA VAL A 88 3.09 9.31 11.27
C VAL A 88 1.63 9.70 11.38
N ASP A 89 1.18 10.18 12.54
CA ASP A 89 -0.23 10.52 12.74
C ASP A 89 -0.65 11.72 11.89
N MET A 90 0.22 12.72 11.78
CA MET A 90 -0.06 13.92 11.00
C MET A 90 0.01 13.64 9.51
N PHE A 91 1.03 12.91 9.08
CA PHE A 91 1.15 12.42 7.71
C PHE A 91 -0.11 11.63 7.33
N TRP A 92 -0.54 10.70 8.17
CA TRP A 92 -1.74 9.90 7.91
C TRP A 92 -3.01 10.76 7.81
N ARG A 93 -3.24 11.71 8.73
CA ARG A 93 -4.39 12.63 8.68
C ARG A 93 -4.40 13.46 7.40
N ILE A 94 -3.26 14.03 6.99
CA ILE A 94 -3.14 14.77 5.72
C ILE A 94 -3.46 13.87 4.54
N MET A 95 -2.91 12.66 4.49
CA MET A 95 -3.16 11.74 3.37
C MET A 95 -4.62 11.31 3.30
N VAL A 96 -5.30 11.12 4.43
CA VAL A 96 -6.75 10.85 4.46
C VAL A 96 -7.54 12.06 3.93
N ALA A 97 -7.21 13.27 4.38
CA ALA A 97 -7.87 14.50 3.92
C ALA A 97 -7.63 14.71 2.41
N VAL A 98 -6.38 14.58 1.93
CA VAL A 98 -6.02 14.66 0.51
C VAL A 98 -6.80 13.65 -0.32
N LYS A 99 -6.91 12.39 0.12
CA LYS A 99 -7.70 11.37 -0.57
C LYS A 99 -9.19 11.72 -0.60
N SER A 100 -9.71 12.33 0.47
CA SER A 100 -11.12 12.74 0.53
C SER A 100 -11.46 13.90 -0.41
N THR A 101 -10.48 14.74 -0.79
CA THR A 101 -10.69 15.80 -1.78
C THR A 101 -10.99 15.26 -3.18
N GLY A 102 -10.49 14.06 -3.52
CA GLY A 102 -10.64 13.45 -4.84
C GLY A 102 -9.94 14.18 -6.00
N ALA A 103 -9.29 15.32 -5.75
CA ALA A 103 -8.66 16.16 -6.78
C ALA A 103 -7.24 15.71 -7.15
N VAL A 104 -6.56 15.01 -6.24
CA VAL A 104 -5.15 14.65 -6.36
C VAL A 104 -5.03 13.28 -7.04
N ASN A 105 -4.21 13.21 -8.10
CA ASN A 105 -4.00 11.98 -8.86
C ASN A 105 -3.41 10.87 -7.97
N GLU A 106 -3.97 9.66 -8.04
CA GLU A 106 -3.51 8.48 -7.30
C GLU A 106 -2.01 8.22 -7.43
N LYS A 107 -1.41 8.47 -8.60
CA LYS A 107 0.04 8.35 -8.81
C LYS A 107 0.84 9.29 -7.91
N THR A 108 0.40 10.54 -7.76
CA THR A 108 1.09 11.52 -6.90
C THR A 108 0.97 11.15 -5.42
N ILE A 109 -0.15 10.56 -5.02
CA ILE A 109 -0.36 9.99 -3.68
C ILE A 109 0.62 8.82 -3.47
N GLY A 110 0.75 7.93 -4.45
CA GLY A 110 1.71 6.83 -4.46
C GLY A 110 3.16 7.30 -4.32
N ASP A 111 3.56 8.33 -5.07
CA ASP A 111 4.91 8.92 -5.02
C ASP A 111 5.18 9.59 -3.66
N ALA A 112 4.19 10.23 -3.06
CA ALA A 112 4.30 10.78 -1.70
C ALA A 112 4.46 9.69 -0.65
N LEU A 113 3.69 8.60 -0.73
CA LEU A 113 3.82 7.44 0.15
C LEU A 113 5.20 6.77 0.00
N LYS A 114 5.71 6.68 -1.23
CA LYS A 114 7.06 6.16 -1.51
C LYS A 114 8.14 7.03 -0.89
N THR A 115 8.00 8.35 -0.99
CA THR A 115 8.91 9.33 -0.36
C THR A 115 8.89 9.18 1.15
N TYR A 116 7.71 9.06 1.74
CA TYR A 116 7.53 8.83 3.19
C TYR A 116 8.16 7.51 3.64
N ALA A 117 7.86 6.42 2.94
CA ALA A 117 8.39 5.09 3.24
C ALA A 117 9.92 5.06 3.20
N ARG A 118 10.54 5.68 2.20
CA ARG A 118 12.01 5.74 2.07
C ARG A 118 12.67 6.48 3.22
N ARG A 119 12.01 7.48 3.79
CA ARG A 119 12.54 8.25 4.92
C ARG A 119 12.47 7.45 6.22
N TRP A 120 11.33 6.81 6.47
CA TRP A 120 11.02 6.26 7.78
C TRP A 120 11.10 4.74 7.90
N LEU A 121 11.29 3.99 6.80
CA LEU A 121 11.48 2.54 6.81
C LEU A 121 12.92 2.15 6.42
N PRO A 122 13.69 1.49 7.31
CA PRO A 122 15.09 1.14 7.07
C PRO A 122 15.35 0.30 5.82
N ASN A 123 14.43 -0.62 5.49
CA ASN A 123 14.60 -1.56 4.37
C ASN A 123 14.14 -0.98 3.03
N VAL A 124 13.33 0.08 3.04
CA VAL A 124 12.84 0.76 1.83
C VAL A 124 13.85 1.83 1.38
N ALA A 125 14.62 2.37 2.33
CA ALA A 125 15.69 3.35 2.08
C ALA A 125 16.93 2.76 1.39
N LYS A 126 17.18 1.46 1.54
CA LYS A 126 18.40 0.78 1.04
C LYS A 126 18.34 0.50 -0.48
N ASP A 127 18.40 1.55 -1.28
CA ASP A 127 18.89 1.52 -2.69
C ASP A 127 20.10 2.45 -2.91
N GLY A 128 20.60 3.12 -1.87
CA GLY A 128 21.79 3.97 -1.96
C GLY A 128 21.91 4.91 -0.78
N LEU A 129 23.04 4.81 -0.07
CA LEU A 129 23.53 5.65 1.02
C LEU A 129 22.68 5.63 2.31
N ALA A 130 23.33 5.15 3.38
CA ALA A 130 22.84 5.21 4.74
C ALA A 130 22.59 6.68 5.14
N ALA A 131 21.33 7.07 5.22
CA ALA A 131 20.92 8.24 5.96
C ALA A 131 20.64 7.82 7.41
N GLU A 132 21.45 8.35 8.32
CA GLU A 132 21.18 8.39 9.76
C GLU A 132 19.72 8.85 9.99
N GLN A 133 18.98 8.11 10.81
CA GLN A 133 17.55 8.33 11.05
C GLN A 133 17.29 9.59 11.90
N PRO A 134 16.19 10.35 11.67
CA PRO A 134 15.80 11.52 12.46
C PRO A 134 14.73 11.25 13.53
N PHE A 135 14.47 9.99 13.91
CA PHE A 135 13.73 9.76 15.15
C PHE A 135 14.63 10.25 16.28
N ASP A 136 14.22 11.30 16.98
CA ASP A 136 14.86 11.77 18.21
C ASP A 136 15.37 10.56 18.98
N HIS A 137 16.70 10.46 19.12
CA HIS A 137 17.35 9.44 19.91
C HIS A 137 16.92 9.67 21.37
N ALA A 138 15.74 9.17 21.74
CA ALA A 138 15.39 8.91 23.11
C ALA A 138 16.41 7.88 23.58
N VAL A 139 17.47 8.38 24.23
CA VAL A 139 18.50 7.60 24.92
C VAL A 139 17.77 6.55 25.77
N GLY A 140 17.74 5.29 25.31
CA GLY A 140 17.05 4.19 26.00
C GLY A 140 15.90 3.48 25.26
N ALA A 141 15.54 3.86 24.02
CA ALA A 141 14.53 3.09 23.28
C ALA A 141 15.03 1.68 22.93
N SER A 142 14.37 0.64 23.45
CA SER A 142 14.69 -0.75 23.14
C SER A 142 14.50 -1.05 21.65
N VAL A 143 15.35 -1.89 21.07
CA VAL A 143 15.23 -2.39 19.68
C VAL A 143 13.80 -2.88 19.37
N LYS A 144 13.15 -3.54 20.34
CA LYS A 144 11.75 -4.00 20.22
C LYS A 144 10.74 -2.86 20.04
N GLN A 145 11.00 -1.70 20.63
CA GLN A 145 10.11 -0.54 20.51
C GLN A 145 10.28 0.18 19.17
N ILE A 146 11.49 0.17 18.63
CA ILE A 146 11.77 0.73 17.30
C ILE A 146 11.13 -0.13 16.21
N THR A 147 11.23 -1.47 16.33
CA THR A 147 10.59 -2.38 15.37
C THR A 147 9.06 -2.30 15.41
N THR A 148 8.45 -2.16 16.59
CA THR A 148 6.99 -1.97 16.69
C THR A 148 6.53 -0.65 16.07
N ARG A 149 7.29 0.45 16.24
CA ARG A 149 7.01 1.72 15.58
C ARG A 149 7.08 1.61 14.05
N HIS A 150 8.15 1.00 13.53
CA HIS A 150 8.27 0.77 12.08
C HIS A 150 7.16 -0.15 11.54
N ARG A 151 6.75 -1.17 12.31
CA ARG A 151 5.62 -2.04 11.95
C ARG A 151 4.32 -1.25 11.83
N LEU A 152 3.96 -0.45 12.83
CA LEU A 152 2.74 0.37 12.80
C LEU A 152 2.76 1.39 11.66
N LEU A 153 3.92 2.01 11.41
CA LEU A 153 4.12 2.92 10.30
C LEU A 153 3.87 2.23 8.96
N LEU A 154 4.42 1.03 8.76
CA LEU A 154 4.20 0.24 7.55
C LEU A 154 2.71 -0.07 7.36
N GLU A 155 2.02 -0.52 8.41
CA GLU A 155 0.58 -0.84 8.34
C GLU A 155 -0.25 0.41 7.97
N LYS A 156 0.10 1.58 8.53
CA LYS A 156 -0.50 2.87 8.15
C LYS A 156 -0.25 3.21 6.68
N ILE A 157 0.98 3.06 6.18
CA ILE A 157 1.27 3.26 4.74
C ILE A 157 0.42 2.32 3.89
N VAL A 158 0.34 1.03 4.23
CA VAL A 158 -0.45 0.04 3.48
C VAL A 158 -1.93 0.45 3.41
N SER A 159 -2.51 0.92 4.52
CA SER A 159 -3.90 1.41 4.54
C SER A 159 -4.14 2.67 3.69
N LEU A 160 -3.09 3.43 3.36
CA LEU A 160 -3.19 4.64 2.54
C LEU A 160 -2.98 4.39 1.06
N LEU A 161 -2.47 3.21 0.65
CA LEU A 161 -2.10 2.94 -0.74
C LEU A 161 -3.29 3.15 -1.70
N PRO A 162 -3.12 3.86 -2.84
CA PRO A 162 -4.18 4.11 -3.84
C PRO A 162 -4.68 2.84 -4.51
N VAL A 163 -5.93 2.76 -4.93
CA VAL A 163 -6.54 1.51 -5.41
C VAL A 163 -6.18 1.17 -6.86
N ASP A 164 -5.72 2.15 -7.64
CA ASP A 164 -5.38 1.99 -9.04
C ASP A 164 -4.11 1.16 -9.24
N LYS A 165 -4.12 0.30 -10.28
CA LYS A 165 -3.03 -0.62 -10.65
C LYS A 165 -1.67 0.08 -10.74
N ASP A 166 -1.64 1.21 -11.42
CA ASP A 166 -0.40 1.87 -11.84
C ASP A 166 -0.03 3.08 -10.96
N ALA A 167 -0.79 3.32 -9.90
CA ALA A 167 -0.51 4.41 -8.97
C ALA A 167 0.76 4.16 -8.15
N VAL A 168 1.11 2.89 -7.93
CA VAL A 168 2.28 2.47 -7.16
C VAL A 168 2.98 1.32 -7.86
N SER A 169 4.26 1.49 -8.19
CA SER A 169 5.05 0.47 -8.91
C SER A 169 5.14 -0.87 -8.18
N CYS A 170 5.08 -1.98 -8.92
CA CYS A 170 5.21 -3.34 -8.39
C CYS A 170 6.46 -3.55 -7.52
N ALA A 171 7.61 -3.06 -7.96
CA ALA A 171 8.87 -3.15 -7.21
C ALA A 171 8.79 -2.49 -5.82
N PHE A 172 8.07 -1.37 -5.69
CA PHE A 172 7.88 -0.72 -4.40
C PHE A 172 6.94 -1.52 -3.48
N LEU A 173 5.86 -2.11 -4.02
CA LEU A 173 4.99 -2.99 -3.25
C LEU A 173 5.73 -4.23 -2.75
N LEU A 174 6.59 -4.83 -3.58
CA LEU A 174 7.43 -5.96 -3.18
C LEU A 174 8.45 -5.55 -2.11
N LYS A 175 9.04 -4.35 -2.19
CA LYS A 175 9.87 -3.80 -1.11
C LYS A 175 9.10 -3.60 0.19
N LEU A 176 7.85 -3.13 0.12
CA LEU A 176 6.97 -3.05 1.29
C LEU A 176 6.64 -4.44 1.84
N LEU A 177 6.41 -5.44 0.99
CA LEU A 177 6.13 -6.81 1.42
C LEU A 177 7.34 -7.44 2.12
N LYS A 178 8.56 -7.23 1.61
CA LYS A 178 9.81 -7.63 2.29
C LYS A 178 9.93 -6.96 3.66
N ALA A 179 9.67 -5.66 3.74
CA ALA A 179 9.66 -4.95 5.01
C ALA A 179 8.56 -5.47 5.95
N ALA A 180 7.38 -5.80 5.43
CA ALA A 180 6.26 -6.35 6.19
C ALA A 180 6.58 -7.74 6.76
N ASN A 181 7.33 -8.55 6.02
CA ASN A 181 7.84 -9.82 6.52
C ASN A 181 8.85 -9.62 7.64
N ILE A 182 9.87 -8.78 7.43
CA ILE A 182 10.93 -8.52 8.43
C ILE A 182 10.36 -7.90 9.72
N LEU A 183 9.38 -7.00 9.60
CA LEU A 183 8.75 -6.31 10.73
C LEU A 183 7.59 -7.10 11.35
N SER A 184 7.29 -8.31 10.84
CA SER A 184 6.14 -9.13 11.27
C SER A 184 4.83 -8.34 11.30
N ALA A 185 4.53 -7.65 10.20
CA ALA A 185 3.28 -6.89 10.04
C ALA A 185 2.04 -7.80 10.06
N SER A 186 0.88 -7.20 10.29
CA SER A 186 -0.39 -7.92 10.35
C SER A 186 -0.66 -8.75 9.08
N PRO A 187 -1.33 -9.92 9.20
CA PRO A 187 -1.67 -10.74 8.03
C PRO A 187 -2.57 -10.00 7.04
N ALA A 188 -3.44 -9.10 7.52
CA ALA A 188 -4.27 -8.25 6.67
C ALA A 188 -3.43 -7.31 5.79
N SER A 189 -2.41 -6.68 6.36
CA SER A 189 -1.50 -5.80 5.59
C SER A 189 -0.68 -6.59 4.57
N LYS A 190 -0.22 -7.79 4.92
CA LYS A 190 0.47 -8.67 3.97
C LYS A 190 -0.45 -9.10 2.84
N ALA A 191 -1.69 -9.52 3.14
CA ALA A 191 -2.68 -9.92 2.15
C ALA A 191 -3.05 -8.77 1.19
N GLU A 192 -3.15 -7.54 1.68
CA GLU A 192 -3.36 -6.35 0.84
C GLU A 192 -2.20 -6.11 -0.13
N LEU A 193 -0.96 -6.22 0.35
CA LEU A 193 0.23 -6.10 -0.51
C LEU A 193 0.29 -7.23 -1.55
N VAL A 194 0.04 -8.48 -1.14
CA VAL A 194 -0.01 -9.65 -2.03
C VAL A 194 -1.03 -9.43 -3.16
N ARG A 195 -2.26 -9.03 -2.84
CA ARG A 195 -3.31 -8.76 -3.83
C ARG A 195 -2.91 -7.68 -4.84
N ARG A 196 -2.24 -6.62 -4.38
CA ARG A 196 -1.80 -5.52 -5.25
C ARG A 196 -0.60 -5.88 -6.12
N VAL A 197 0.35 -6.64 -5.58
CA VAL A 197 1.48 -7.18 -6.35
C VAL A 197 0.96 -8.11 -7.45
N ALA A 198 0.02 -9.00 -7.11
CA ALA A 198 -0.60 -9.91 -8.07
C ALA A 198 -1.26 -9.17 -9.26
N TRP A 199 -1.71 -7.93 -9.08
CA TRP A 199 -2.33 -7.15 -10.16
C TRP A 199 -1.34 -6.74 -11.26
N GLN A 200 -0.07 -6.57 -10.92
CA GLN A 200 1.00 -6.04 -11.77
C GLN A 200 2.27 -6.89 -11.70
N LEU A 201 2.10 -8.21 -11.54
CA LEU A 201 3.20 -9.15 -11.36
C LEU A 201 4.13 -9.19 -12.58
N GLU A 202 3.63 -8.85 -13.77
CA GLU A 202 4.40 -8.77 -15.00
C GLU A 202 5.54 -7.73 -14.96
N GLU A 203 5.45 -6.74 -14.08
CA GLU A 203 6.46 -5.70 -13.90
C GLU A 203 7.58 -6.09 -12.92
N ALA A 204 7.39 -7.16 -12.15
CA ALA A 204 8.35 -7.55 -11.13
C ALA A 204 9.64 -8.12 -11.72
N SER A 205 10.75 -7.91 -11.01
CA SER A 205 12.01 -8.60 -11.26
C SER A 205 12.18 -9.79 -10.31
N VAL A 206 13.06 -10.72 -10.68
CA VAL A 206 13.40 -11.87 -9.82
C VAL A 206 13.95 -11.41 -8.48
N SER A 207 14.81 -10.39 -8.47
CA SER A 207 15.33 -9.77 -7.26
C SER A 207 14.24 -9.22 -6.35
N ASP A 208 13.11 -8.76 -6.89
CA ASP A 208 11.98 -8.27 -6.10
C ASP A 208 11.20 -9.42 -5.45
N LEU A 209 11.12 -10.59 -6.09
CA LEU A 209 10.46 -11.80 -5.55
C LEU A 209 11.28 -12.55 -4.51
N LEU A 210 12.59 -12.30 -4.41
CA LEU A 210 13.44 -12.85 -3.35
C LEU A 210 13.11 -12.20 -2.00
N ILE A 211 12.03 -12.66 -1.38
CA ILE A 211 11.55 -12.22 -0.07
C ILE A 211 12.29 -13.02 1.00
N PRO A 212 13.01 -12.38 1.93
CA PRO A 212 13.72 -13.11 2.98
C PRO A 212 12.76 -13.88 3.89
N SER A 213 13.10 -15.13 4.22
CA SER A 213 12.44 -15.85 5.30
C SER A 213 12.89 -15.28 6.64
N VAL A 214 11.93 -14.99 7.52
CA VAL A 214 12.19 -14.63 8.93
C VAL A 214 11.53 -15.59 9.91
N SER A 215 11.01 -16.70 9.40
CA SER A 215 10.40 -17.74 10.23
C SER A 215 11.49 -18.51 10.96
N CYS A 216 11.46 -18.54 12.29
CA CYS A 216 12.37 -19.35 13.09
C CYS A 216 12.15 -20.87 12.90
N MET A 217 11.04 -21.27 12.25
CA MET A 217 10.70 -22.66 11.99
C MET A 217 11.14 -23.14 10.61
N SER A 218 11.65 -22.25 9.76
CA SER A 218 12.05 -22.58 8.40
C SER A 218 13.49 -22.14 8.14
N ASP A 219 14.36 -23.11 7.90
CA ASP A 219 15.76 -22.88 7.47
C ASP A 219 15.89 -22.44 6.01
N MET A 220 14.76 -22.19 5.31
CA MET A 220 14.78 -21.67 3.95
C MET A 220 15.31 -20.23 3.93
N LEU A 221 16.09 -19.89 2.92
CA LEU A 221 16.61 -18.54 2.72
C LEU A 221 15.52 -17.55 2.32
N TYR A 222 14.52 -18.03 1.58
CA TYR A 222 13.45 -17.22 1.02
C TYR A 222 12.07 -17.68 1.50
N ASP A 223 11.15 -16.72 1.64
CA ASP A 223 9.73 -16.96 1.93
C ASP A 223 9.01 -17.33 0.62
N VAL A 224 9.07 -18.62 0.33
CA VAL A 224 8.44 -19.26 -0.82
C VAL A 224 6.91 -19.22 -0.72
N ASP A 225 6.36 -19.20 0.50
CA ASP A 225 4.92 -19.20 0.76
C ASP A 225 4.31 -17.83 0.40
N ALA A 226 5.03 -16.73 0.65
CA ALA A 226 4.62 -15.40 0.21
C ALA A 226 4.51 -15.31 -1.33
N VAL A 227 5.45 -15.92 -2.07
CA VAL A 227 5.39 -15.95 -3.54
C VAL A 227 4.26 -16.84 -4.04
N ALA A 228 4.05 -18.01 -3.42
CA ALA A 228 2.90 -18.86 -3.72
C ALA A 228 1.56 -18.11 -3.50
N ALA A 229 1.44 -17.32 -2.45
CA ALA A 229 0.25 -16.50 -2.20
C ALA A 229 0.03 -15.42 -3.29
N ILE A 230 1.10 -14.78 -3.78
CA ILE A 230 1.03 -13.84 -4.90
C ILE A 230 0.53 -14.53 -6.17
N LEU A 231 1.06 -15.72 -6.47
CA LEU A 231 0.66 -16.49 -7.65
C LEU A 231 -0.78 -16.99 -7.56
N HIS A 232 -1.22 -17.41 -6.38
CA HIS A 232 -2.60 -17.80 -6.14
C HIS A 232 -3.59 -16.65 -6.41
N GLU A 233 -3.31 -15.45 -5.88
CA GLU A 233 -4.12 -14.25 -6.16
C GLU A 233 -4.08 -13.85 -7.65
N PHE A 234 -2.92 -13.99 -8.30
CA PHE A 234 -2.78 -13.77 -9.74
C PHE A 234 -3.64 -14.74 -10.56
N ALA A 235 -3.62 -16.03 -10.21
CA ALA A 235 -4.40 -17.07 -10.88
C ALA A 235 -5.92 -16.87 -10.68
N LEU A 236 -6.36 -16.56 -9.46
CA LEU A 236 -7.76 -16.23 -9.16
C LEU A 236 -8.25 -15.05 -10.02
N ARG A 237 -7.44 -14.00 -10.11
CA ARG A 237 -7.72 -12.83 -10.94
C ARG A 237 -7.82 -13.20 -12.42
N HIS A 238 -6.85 -13.97 -12.92
CA HIS A 238 -6.83 -14.39 -14.30
C HIS A 238 -8.08 -15.22 -14.64
N ALA A 239 -8.41 -16.21 -13.80
CA ALA A 239 -9.60 -17.04 -13.96
C ALA A 239 -10.90 -16.21 -13.97
N ALA A 240 -11.02 -15.22 -13.08
CA ALA A 240 -12.18 -14.32 -13.03
C ALA A 240 -12.32 -13.45 -14.30
N ALA A 241 -11.21 -13.01 -14.90
CA ALA A 241 -11.23 -12.22 -16.13
C ALA A 241 -11.53 -13.06 -17.39
N THR A 242 -11.18 -14.35 -17.38
CA THR A 242 -11.46 -15.28 -18.48
C THR A 242 -12.80 -16.00 -18.37
N ALA A 243 -13.50 -15.87 -17.24
CA ALA A 243 -14.79 -16.50 -17.04
C ALA A 243 -15.81 -15.92 -18.04
N PRO A 244 -16.52 -16.77 -18.81
CA PRO A 244 -17.57 -16.30 -19.71
C PRO A 244 -18.64 -15.58 -18.88
N ALA A 245 -19.05 -14.39 -19.34
CA ALA A 245 -20.15 -13.65 -18.74
C ALA A 245 -21.37 -14.58 -18.69
N ARG A 246 -21.80 -14.98 -17.48
CA ARG A 246 -23.04 -15.72 -17.31
C ARG A 246 -24.17 -14.82 -17.81
N SER A 247 -24.74 -15.15 -18.97
CA SER A 247 -25.99 -14.55 -19.42
C SER A 247 -27.07 -14.89 -18.38
N PRO A 248 -27.77 -13.89 -17.81
CA PRO A 248 -29.06 -14.16 -17.20
C PRO A 248 -30.01 -14.40 -18.36
N ASP A 249 -30.40 -15.65 -18.58
CA ASP A 249 -31.67 -16.09 -19.16
C ASP A 249 -31.51 -17.52 -19.71
N ASP A 250 -32.10 -18.51 -19.02
CA ASP A 250 -33.09 -19.37 -19.67
C ASP A 250 -34.03 -20.06 -18.66
N ASN A 251 -35.32 -20.00 -19.01
CA ASN A 251 -36.54 -20.57 -18.42
C ASN A 251 -36.45 -22.11 -18.27
N SER A 252 -37.16 -22.89 -17.44
CA SER A 252 -38.44 -22.87 -16.68
C SER A 252 -38.63 -24.33 -16.13
N PRO A 253 -39.79 -24.81 -15.57
CA PRO A 253 -40.89 -24.20 -14.79
C PRO A 253 -41.28 -25.01 -13.50
N GLY A 254 -42.19 -24.45 -12.67
CA GLY A 254 -43.27 -25.23 -12.02
C GLY A 254 -43.31 -25.32 -10.48
N ARG A 255 -44.23 -24.52 -9.88
CA ARG A 255 -45.13 -24.79 -8.74
C ARG A 255 -44.56 -25.57 -7.53
N SER A 256 -44.64 -25.08 -6.29
CA SER A 256 -45.89 -24.98 -5.51
C SER A 256 -45.63 -24.35 -4.14
N ASP A 257 -46.52 -23.45 -3.72
CA ASP A 257 -47.13 -23.31 -2.38
C ASP A 257 -46.27 -23.27 -1.10
N GLY A 258 -46.45 -22.23 -0.27
CA GLY A 258 -45.81 -22.18 1.05
C GLY A 258 -45.81 -20.84 1.77
N HIS A 259 -46.97 -20.46 2.31
CA HIS A 259 -47.20 -19.40 3.30
C HIS A 259 -46.22 -19.40 4.51
N ARG A 260 -45.52 -18.28 4.80
CA ARG A 260 -45.47 -17.63 6.15
C ARG A 260 -44.59 -16.37 6.25
N ARG A 261 -45.25 -15.32 6.77
CA ARG A 261 -44.82 -14.14 7.56
C ARG A 261 -43.36 -14.09 8.07
N SER A 262 -42.70 -12.93 7.93
CA SER A 262 -42.57 -11.93 9.01
C SER A 262 -41.75 -10.71 8.60
N ARG A 263 -42.10 -9.58 9.23
CA ARG A 263 -41.50 -8.25 9.15
C ARG A 263 -40.18 -8.17 9.94
N SER A 264 -39.50 -7.03 9.72
CA SER A 264 -38.31 -6.42 10.37
C SER A 264 -36.94 -7.00 10.02
N ASP A 265 -36.13 -6.24 9.27
CA ASP A 265 -35.24 -5.23 9.86
C ASP A 265 -34.69 -4.30 8.77
N GLU A 266 -34.68 -2.99 9.02
CA GLU A 266 -34.04 -1.99 8.16
C GLU A 266 -32.53 -2.06 8.40
N SER A 267 -31.83 -2.88 7.61
CA SER A 267 -30.38 -2.74 7.48
C SER A 267 -30.09 -1.73 6.38
N VAL A 268 -29.65 -0.54 6.80
CA VAL A 268 -28.92 0.42 5.97
C VAL A 268 -27.70 -0.30 5.38
N GLY A 269 -27.87 -0.81 4.16
CA GLY A 269 -26.76 -1.26 3.33
C GLY A 269 -25.89 -0.07 2.99
N PHE A 270 -24.78 0.07 3.69
CA PHE A 270 -23.67 0.89 3.25
C PHE A 270 -23.21 0.34 1.91
N ASP A 271 -23.53 1.06 0.84
CA ASP A 271 -23.18 0.76 -0.54
C ASP A 271 -21.68 0.40 -0.66
N GLY A 272 -21.40 -0.89 -0.78
CA GLY A 272 -20.14 -1.44 -1.27
C GLY A 272 -19.94 -1.19 -2.77
N ALA A 273 -20.46 -0.08 -3.29
CA ALA A 273 -20.38 0.32 -4.68
C ALA A 273 -19.03 1.00 -4.95
N ARG A 274 -18.00 0.17 -5.18
CA ARG A 274 -16.87 0.39 -6.11
C ARG A 274 -15.81 -0.72 -5.98
N ARG A 275 -16.23 -1.99 -6.13
CA ARG A 275 -15.31 -3.07 -6.55
C ARG A 275 -15.54 -3.34 -8.04
N SER A 276 -15.16 -2.39 -8.87
CA SER A 276 -15.17 -2.56 -10.32
C SER A 276 -13.99 -1.84 -10.93
N SER A 277 -12.79 -2.15 -10.45
CA SER A 277 -11.58 -1.97 -11.26
C SER A 277 -11.50 -3.14 -12.24
N SER A 278 -12.09 -2.93 -13.43
CA SER A 278 -11.80 -3.58 -14.70
C SER A 278 -11.09 -4.94 -14.63
N ALA A 279 -11.89 -6.02 -14.70
CA ALA A 279 -11.41 -7.38 -14.97
C ALA A 279 -11.04 -7.53 -16.45
N ALA A 280 -10.21 -6.62 -16.98
CA ALA A 280 -9.67 -6.78 -18.31
C ALA A 280 -8.78 -8.04 -18.32
N PRO A 281 -8.92 -8.92 -19.33
CA PRO A 281 -8.09 -10.11 -19.45
C PRO A 281 -6.62 -9.71 -19.52
N VAL A 282 -5.78 -10.44 -18.78
CA VAL A 282 -4.32 -10.24 -18.82
C VAL A 282 -3.84 -10.56 -20.23
N SER A 283 -3.06 -9.66 -20.83
CA SER A 283 -2.51 -9.91 -22.17
C SER A 283 -1.64 -11.17 -22.18
N GLN A 284 -1.64 -11.89 -23.29
CA GLN A 284 -0.79 -13.09 -23.47
C GLN A 284 0.71 -12.76 -23.26
N TYR A 285 1.13 -11.56 -23.63
CA TYR A 285 2.49 -11.09 -23.37
C TYR A 285 2.80 -10.94 -21.87
N ALA A 286 1.87 -10.37 -21.10
CA ALA A 286 2.02 -10.25 -19.64
C ALA A 286 2.02 -11.62 -18.96
N LEU A 287 1.15 -12.55 -19.39
CA LEU A 287 1.16 -13.94 -18.91
C LEU A 287 2.50 -14.61 -19.17
N ALA A 288 3.01 -14.55 -20.39
CA ALA A 288 4.31 -15.12 -20.74
C ALA A 288 5.47 -14.49 -19.96
N ARG A 289 5.40 -13.19 -19.63
CA ARG A 289 6.37 -12.53 -18.75
C ARG A 289 6.32 -13.09 -17.32
N VAL A 290 5.13 -13.30 -16.77
CA VAL A 290 4.95 -13.90 -15.44
C VAL A 290 5.48 -15.33 -15.42
N GLY A 291 5.22 -16.15 -16.45
CA GLY A 291 5.76 -17.50 -16.56
C GLY A 291 7.30 -17.52 -16.51
N ARG A 292 7.95 -16.71 -17.35
CA ARG A 292 9.43 -16.58 -17.33
C ARG A 292 9.98 -16.06 -15.99
N LEU A 293 9.29 -15.12 -15.37
CA LEU A 293 9.65 -14.58 -14.06
C LEU A 293 9.64 -15.67 -12.99
N VAL A 294 8.57 -16.48 -12.93
CA VAL A 294 8.44 -17.57 -11.96
C VAL A 294 9.45 -18.67 -12.22
N ASP A 295 9.69 -19.04 -13.47
CA ASP A 295 10.70 -20.07 -13.79
C ASP A 295 12.12 -19.61 -13.40
N THR A 296 12.44 -18.34 -13.59
CA THR A 296 13.73 -17.77 -13.16
C THR A 296 13.82 -17.67 -11.63
N PHE A 297 12.72 -17.33 -10.95
CA PHE A 297 12.65 -17.37 -9.49
C PHE A 297 12.84 -18.80 -8.95
N LEU A 298 12.16 -19.78 -9.53
CA LEU A 298 12.31 -21.19 -9.19
C LEU A 298 13.75 -21.67 -9.37
N MET A 299 14.47 -21.20 -10.40
CA MET A 299 15.89 -21.51 -10.56
C MET A 299 16.76 -21.00 -9.41
N GLU A 300 16.46 -19.81 -8.87
CA GLU A 300 17.19 -19.27 -7.72
C GLU A 300 16.86 -20.02 -6.44
N VAL A 301 15.59 -20.29 -6.17
CA VAL A 301 15.18 -21.01 -4.95
C VAL A 301 15.57 -22.49 -5.02
N ALA A 302 15.64 -23.11 -6.20
CA ALA A 302 16.09 -24.49 -6.36
C ALA A 302 17.55 -24.73 -5.93
N LYS A 303 18.34 -23.67 -5.72
CA LYS A 303 19.70 -23.75 -5.15
C LYS A 303 19.68 -23.90 -3.62
N ASP A 304 18.57 -23.59 -2.96
CA ASP A 304 18.41 -23.68 -1.50
C ASP A 304 18.36 -25.16 -1.04
N PRO A 305 19.29 -25.61 -0.18
CA PRO A 305 19.29 -26.96 0.39
C PRO A 305 18.02 -27.33 1.15
N HIS A 306 17.33 -26.36 1.73
CA HIS A 306 16.20 -26.57 2.62
C HIS A 306 14.85 -26.47 1.92
N LEU A 307 14.82 -26.26 0.60
CA LEU A 307 13.58 -26.23 -0.18
C LEU A 307 12.99 -27.64 -0.35
N PRO A 308 11.77 -27.91 0.17
CA PRO A 308 11.07 -29.16 -0.10
C PRO A 308 10.50 -29.20 -1.52
N VAL A 309 10.43 -30.41 -2.09
CA VAL A 309 9.92 -30.65 -3.45
C VAL A 309 8.48 -30.15 -3.59
N GLU A 310 7.67 -30.36 -2.55
CA GLU A 310 6.25 -29.98 -2.52
C GLU A 310 6.03 -28.49 -2.77
N LYS A 311 6.86 -27.62 -2.15
CA LYS A 311 6.78 -26.16 -2.36
C LYS A 311 7.23 -25.75 -3.76
N LEU A 312 8.26 -26.43 -4.29
CA LEU A 312 8.73 -26.20 -5.66
C LEU A 312 7.63 -26.56 -6.68
N LEU A 313 6.97 -27.71 -6.50
CA LEU A 313 5.86 -28.15 -7.35
C LEU A 313 4.66 -27.21 -7.22
N ALA A 314 4.28 -26.82 -6.00
CA ALA A 314 3.16 -25.91 -5.78
C ALA A 314 3.31 -24.57 -6.51
N ILE A 315 4.52 -24.00 -6.55
CA ILE A 315 4.79 -22.78 -7.32
C ILE A 315 4.77 -23.05 -8.83
N ALA A 316 5.34 -24.17 -9.26
CA ALA A 316 5.36 -24.54 -10.66
C ALA A 316 3.92 -24.69 -11.20
N GLU A 317 3.04 -25.35 -10.45
CA GLU A 317 1.64 -25.61 -10.80
C GLU A 317 0.73 -24.37 -10.66
N ALA A 318 1.08 -23.40 -9.81
CA ALA A 318 0.30 -22.17 -9.65
C ALA A 318 0.30 -21.27 -10.89
N VAL A 319 1.24 -21.47 -11.83
CA VAL A 319 1.33 -20.73 -13.09
C VAL A 319 0.53 -21.46 -14.17
N PRO A 320 -0.45 -20.81 -14.83
CA PRO A 320 -1.25 -21.45 -15.87
C PRO A 320 -0.40 -21.85 -17.10
N ASP A 321 -0.76 -22.94 -17.77
CA ASP A 321 -0.05 -23.43 -18.96
C ASP A 321 0.03 -22.37 -20.08
N SER A 322 -0.98 -21.50 -20.19
CA SER A 322 -0.99 -20.39 -21.15
C SER A 322 0.13 -19.37 -20.92
N ALA A 323 0.69 -19.28 -19.71
CA ALA A 323 1.85 -18.44 -19.39
C ALA A 323 3.19 -19.10 -19.77
N ARG A 324 3.20 -20.40 -20.12
CA ARG A 324 4.39 -21.16 -20.50
C ARG A 324 4.26 -21.72 -21.93
N PRO A 325 4.51 -20.89 -22.97
CA PRO A 325 4.58 -21.40 -24.34
C PRO A 325 5.76 -22.37 -24.54
N GLU A 326 6.81 -22.22 -23.75
CA GLU A 326 8.01 -23.05 -23.74
C GLU A 326 8.29 -23.55 -22.32
N HIS A 327 8.82 -24.77 -22.18
CA HIS A 327 9.04 -25.44 -20.89
C HIS A 327 10.53 -25.55 -20.52
N ASP A 328 11.43 -24.98 -21.32
CA ASP A 328 12.89 -25.02 -21.12
C ASP A 328 13.32 -24.48 -19.75
N GLY A 329 12.60 -23.48 -19.23
CA GLY A 329 12.82 -22.92 -17.90
C GLY A 329 12.63 -23.97 -16.81
N LEU A 330 11.52 -24.71 -16.85
CA LEU A 330 11.22 -25.78 -15.89
C LEU A 330 12.22 -26.93 -15.96
N TYR A 331 12.65 -27.34 -17.15
CA TYR A 331 13.67 -28.39 -17.26
C TYR A 331 15.00 -27.97 -16.60
N LYS A 332 15.39 -26.69 -16.71
CA LYS A 332 16.57 -26.16 -16.00
C LYS A 332 16.36 -26.11 -14.48
N VAL A 333 15.15 -25.76 -14.02
CA VAL A 333 14.79 -25.83 -12.59
C VAL A 333 14.96 -27.24 -12.06
N VAL A 334 14.40 -28.24 -12.76
CA VAL A 334 14.48 -29.65 -12.38
C VAL A 334 15.93 -30.14 -12.36
N ASP A 335 16.70 -29.85 -13.40
CA ASP A 335 18.12 -30.20 -13.45
C ASP A 335 18.92 -29.57 -12.29
N SER A 336 18.71 -28.28 -12.00
CA SER A 336 19.35 -27.59 -10.87
C SER A 336 18.95 -28.22 -9.53
N TYR A 337 17.67 -28.53 -9.34
CA TYR A 337 17.14 -29.11 -8.12
C TYR A 337 17.65 -30.55 -7.90
N LEU A 338 17.71 -31.37 -8.95
CA LEU A 338 18.26 -32.73 -8.88
C LEU A 338 19.78 -32.72 -8.64
N LYS A 339 20.51 -31.79 -9.27
CA LYS A 339 21.95 -31.61 -9.02
C LYS A 339 22.23 -31.23 -7.57
N ARG A 340 21.35 -30.45 -6.94
CA ARG A 340 21.42 -30.12 -5.52
C ARG A 340 21.23 -31.36 -4.65
N ILE A 341 20.19 -32.16 -4.88
CA ILE A 341 19.89 -33.35 -4.05
C ILE A 341 21.02 -34.40 -4.11
N ARG A 342 21.74 -34.47 -5.24
CA ARG A 342 22.87 -35.40 -5.42
C ARG A 342 24.16 -34.99 -4.71
N ARG A 343 24.26 -33.76 -4.18
CA ARG A 343 25.42 -33.27 -3.43
C ARG A 343 25.19 -33.43 -1.93
#